data_AF-A0A836IN51-F1
#
_entry.id   AF-A0A836IN51-F1
#
_cell.length_a   1.000
_cell.length_b   1.000
_cell.length_c   1.000
_cell.angle_alpha   90.00
_cell.angle_beta   90.00
_cell.angle_gamma   90.00
#
_symmetry.space_group_name_H-M   'P 1'
#
loop_
_entity.id
_entity.type
_entity.pdbx_description
1 polymer ?
#
loop_
_entity_poly.entity_id
_entity_poly.type
_entity_poly.pdbx_seq_one_letter_code
_entity_poly.pdbx_strand_id
1 'polypeptide(L)'
;MDLTDSSMWTLVEEAVIEDRGEDEEEVLAQMVRSYLARRGLADTLAAFDEEHKFCRDAPKPPASADICGGKSSAAPASASNTAPCGDVSVAMQKRKEAQLLCLQGKYEAVAALMEPSSLARIRLLCIQAQSLEDSAGAAFYLATHVAPLVPFCTDPAMGHRVYTAALSNVLSPSRERSILDTEMLAREVNDELCGPEHRSALHVLFNWVYWQEALHSV
;
A
#
# COMPACT_ATOMS: atom_id res chain seq x y z
N MET A 1 27.64 -33.50 4.97
CA MET A 1 28.11 -32.65 3.86
C MET A 1 27.43 -33.19 2.64
N ASP A 2 26.61 -32.39 1.97
CA ASP A 2 26.40 -32.48 0.52
C ASP A 2 26.01 -31.07 0.02
N LEU A 3 26.95 -30.13 0.18
CA LEU A 3 26.88 -28.78 -0.40
C LEU A 3 26.85 -28.85 -1.93
N THR A 4 27.39 -29.93 -2.49
CA THR A 4 27.40 -30.25 -3.92
C THR A 4 26.03 -30.69 -4.42
N ASP A 5 25.28 -31.49 -3.67
CA ASP A 5 23.92 -31.87 -4.08
C ASP A 5 22.98 -30.68 -3.96
N SER A 6 23.08 -29.88 -2.90
CA SER A 6 22.30 -28.64 -2.79
C SER A 6 22.56 -27.71 -3.97
N SER A 7 23.82 -27.51 -4.37
CA SER A 7 24.17 -26.65 -5.51
C SER A 7 23.71 -27.22 -6.86
N MET A 8 23.71 -28.55 -7.01
CA MET A 8 23.26 -29.22 -8.23
C MET A 8 21.75 -29.14 -8.38
N TRP A 9 21.01 -29.28 -7.29
CA TRP A 9 19.56 -29.08 -7.27
C TRP A 9 19.18 -27.63 -7.56
N THR A 10 19.93 -26.64 -7.06
CA THR A 10 19.70 -25.22 -7.40
C THR A 10 19.91 -24.95 -8.90
N LEU A 11 20.96 -25.52 -9.51
CA LEU A 11 21.19 -25.39 -10.95
C LEU A 11 20.11 -26.07 -11.81
N VAL A 12 19.57 -27.20 -11.33
CA VAL A 12 18.47 -27.89 -12.01
C VAL A 12 17.16 -27.12 -11.86
N GLU A 13 16.88 -26.54 -10.69
CA GLU A 13 15.75 -25.63 -10.50
C GLU A 13 15.87 -24.41 -11.41
N GLU A 14 17.02 -23.73 -11.40
CA GLU A 14 17.30 -22.56 -12.24
C GLU A 14 17.11 -22.87 -13.74
N ALA A 15 17.58 -24.03 -14.21
CA ALA A 15 17.38 -24.47 -15.59
C ALA A 15 15.91 -24.83 -15.91
N VAL A 16 15.16 -25.40 -14.94
CA VAL A 16 13.73 -25.72 -15.11
C VAL A 16 12.88 -24.45 -15.12
N ILE A 17 13.27 -23.44 -14.35
CA ILE A 17 12.63 -22.11 -14.30
C ILE A 17 12.87 -21.37 -15.63
N GLU A 18 14.12 -21.38 -16.14
CA GLU A 18 14.44 -20.83 -17.46
C GLU A 18 13.67 -21.54 -18.59
N ASP A 19 13.54 -22.88 -18.55
CA ASP A 19 12.83 -23.66 -19.59
C ASP A 19 11.30 -23.46 -19.55
N ARG A 20 10.75 -23.01 -18.40
CA ARG A 20 9.34 -22.58 -18.27
C ARG A 20 9.09 -21.14 -18.73
N GLY A 21 10.14 -20.35 -18.94
CA GLY A 21 10.03 -18.93 -19.28
C GLY A 21 9.49 -18.07 -18.15
N GLU A 22 9.60 -18.54 -16.90
CA GLU A 22 9.19 -17.79 -15.71
C GLU A 22 10.35 -16.88 -15.28
N ASP A 23 10.27 -15.60 -15.63
CA ASP A 23 11.24 -14.58 -15.22
C ASP A 23 10.99 -14.20 -13.75
N GLU A 24 11.64 -14.90 -12.83
CA GLU A 24 11.54 -14.65 -11.38
C GLU A 24 11.91 -13.21 -11.01
N GLU A 25 12.86 -12.62 -11.74
CA GLU A 25 13.29 -11.24 -11.54
C GLU A 25 12.14 -10.28 -11.86
N GLU A 26 11.40 -10.51 -12.94
CA GLU A 26 10.21 -9.71 -13.27
C GLU A 26 9.06 -9.91 -12.26
N VAL A 27 8.87 -11.13 -11.74
CA VAL A 27 7.87 -11.39 -10.69
C VAL A 27 8.23 -10.63 -9.41
N LEU A 28 9.49 -10.70 -8.97
CA LEU A 28 10.00 -9.97 -7.81
C LEU A 28 9.94 -8.46 -8.02
N ALA A 29 10.33 -7.97 -9.20
CA ALA A 29 10.24 -6.56 -9.54
C ALA A 29 8.78 -6.09 -9.49
N GLN A 30 7.83 -6.89 -10.00
CA GLN A 30 6.42 -6.55 -9.92
C GLN A 30 5.91 -6.53 -8.48
N MET A 31 6.38 -7.43 -7.62
CA MET A 31 6.08 -7.40 -6.19
C MET A 31 6.60 -6.14 -5.51
N VAL A 32 7.84 -5.73 -5.80
CA VAL A 32 8.48 -4.52 -5.27
C VAL A 32 7.76 -3.26 -5.78
N ARG A 33 7.51 -3.15 -7.09
CA ARG A 33 6.71 -2.06 -7.68
C ARG A 33 5.37 -1.92 -6.97
N SER A 34 4.69 -3.05 -6.79
CA SER A 34 3.39 -3.09 -6.13
C SER A 34 3.45 -2.69 -4.65
N TYR A 35 4.56 -3.00 -3.95
CA TYR A 35 4.78 -2.55 -2.58
C TYR A 35 5.03 -1.04 -2.51
N LEU A 36 5.96 -0.51 -3.31
CA LEU A 36 6.31 0.91 -3.35
C LEU A 36 5.09 1.76 -3.73
N ALA A 37 4.34 1.31 -4.73
CA ALA A 37 3.08 1.89 -5.19
C ALA A 37 2.03 2.04 -4.07
N ARG A 38 1.93 1.04 -3.19
CA ARG A 38 0.98 1.05 -2.07
C ARG A 38 1.40 1.96 -0.94
N ARG A 39 2.70 2.04 -0.68
CA ARG A 39 3.27 2.92 0.35
C ARG A 39 3.32 4.39 -0.06
N GLY A 40 2.92 4.72 -1.29
CA GLY A 40 2.96 6.09 -1.80
C GLY A 40 4.38 6.58 -2.08
N LEU A 41 5.34 5.65 -2.24
CA LEU A 41 6.75 5.97 -2.45
C LEU A 41 7.03 6.22 -3.94
N ALA A 42 6.41 7.29 -4.47
CA ALA A 42 6.43 7.60 -5.90
C ALA A 42 7.84 7.85 -6.44
N ASP A 43 8.68 8.58 -5.69
CA ASP A 43 10.03 8.95 -6.13
C ASP A 43 10.95 7.72 -6.20
N THR A 44 10.85 6.82 -5.22
CA THR A 44 11.59 5.55 -5.24
C THR A 44 11.06 4.56 -6.26
N LEU A 45 9.75 4.56 -6.53
CA LEU A 45 9.18 3.74 -7.59
C LEU A 45 9.69 4.19 -8.96
N ALA A 46 9.75 5.50 -9.20
CA ALA A 46 10.31 6.06 -10.43
C ALA A 46 11.80 5.71 -10.59
N ALA A 47 12.60 5.89 -9.53
CA ALA A 47 14.01 5.48 -9.54
C ALA A 47 14.18 3.97 -9.77
N PHE A 48 13.35 3.14 -9.12
CA PHE A 48 13.35 1.69 -9.30
C PHE A 48 13.02 1.28 -10.74
N ASP A 49 12.01 1.91 -11.36
CA ASP A 49 11.63 1.63 -12.74
C ASP A 49 12.72 2.07 -13.75
N GLU A 50 13.44 3.16 -13.48
CA GLU A 50 14.60 3.60 -14.28
C GLU A 50 15.76 2.61 -14.17
N GLU A 51 16.12 2.18 -12.96
CA GLU A 51 17.20 1.22 -12.71
C GLU A 51 16.88 -0.16 -13.31
N HIS A 52 15.66 -0.66 -13.11
CA HIS A 52 15.23 -1.96 -13.64
C HIS A 52 15.22 -1.97 -15.17
N LYS A 53 14.81 -0.85 -15.79
CA LYS A 53 14.87 -0.70 -17.25
C LYS A 53 16.31 -0.69 -17.76
N PHE A 54 17.22 -0.01 -17.05
CA PHE A 54 18.64 0.02 -17.41
C PHE A 54 19.29 -1.37 -17.33
N CYS A 55 18.98 -2.18 -16.31
CA CYS A 55 19.48 -3.57 -16.22
C CYS A 55 18.95 -4.48 -17.33
N ARG A 56 17.71 -4.28 -17.78
CA ARG A 56 17.11 -5.06 -18.88
C ARG A 56 17.66 -4.67 -20.26
N ASP A 57 17.89 -3.37 -20.45
CA ASP A 57 18.38 -2.80 -21.71
C ASP A 57 19.92 -2.79 -21.80
N ALA A 58 20.62 -3.16 -20.71
CA ALA A 58 22.06 -3.32 -20.72
C ALA A 58 22.45 -4.41 -21.74
N PRO A 59 23.38 -4.14 -22.68
CA PRO A 59 23.83 -5.15 -23.61
C PRO A 59 24.49 -6.29 -22.82
N LYS A 60 23.82 -7.44 -22.79
CA LYS A 60 24.39 -8.71 -22.32
C LYS A 60 25.74 -8.87 -23.05
N PRO A 61 26.89 -9.03 -22.35
CA PRO A 61 28.16 -9.24 -23.02
C PRO A 61 28.00 -10.42 -23.98
N PRO A 62 28.60 -10.38 -25.19
CA PRO A 62 28.38 -11.42 -26.18
C PRO A 62 28.82 -12.75 -25.57
N ALA A 63 27.83 -13.59 -25.25
CA ALA A 63 28.06 -14.99 -24.96
C ALA A 63 28.88 -15.53 -26.14
N SER A 64 30.05 -16.06 -25.79
CA SER A 64 31.01 -16.64 -26.71
C SER A 64 30.31 -17.44 -27.80
N ALA A 65 30.66 -17.12 -29.04
CA ALA A 65 30.15 -17.71 -30.25
C ALA A 65 30.13 -19.24 -30.19
N ASP A 66 28.97 -19.83 -30.46
CA ASP A 66 28.90 -21.14 -31.08
C ASP A 66 28.02 -21.08 -32.33
N ILE A 67 28.59 -21.65 -33.38
CA ILE A 67 28.13 -21.65 -34.76
C ILE A 67 27.18 -22.83 -34.96
N CYS A 68 25.94 -22.59 -35.40
CA CYS A 68 25.32 -23.28 -36.54
C CYS A 68 23.89 -22.79 -36.83
N GLY A 69 23.57 -22.72 -38.12
CA GLY A 69 22.46 -21.94 -38.68
C GLY A 69 21.05 -22.52 -38.60
N GLY A 70 20.07 -21.66 -38.87
CA GLY A 70 18.68 -22.02 -39.14
C GLY A 70 17.79 -20.77 -39.25
N LYS A 71 17.13 -20.57 -40.39
CA LYS A 71 16.50 -19.32 -40.83
C LYS A 71 15.07 -19.08 -40.31
N SER A 72 14.79 -17.79 -40.06
CA SER A 72 13.58 -17.00 -40.36
C SER A 72 12.25 -17.19 -39.60
N SER A 73 11.97 -16.16 -38.79
CA SER A 73 10.83 -15.23 -38.86
C SER A 73 9.39 -15.72 -38.64
N ALA A 74 8.81 -15.33 -37.50
CA ALA A 74 7.58 -14.53 -37.44
C ALA A 74 7.32 -14.04 -36.00
N ALA A 75 7.39 -12.74 -35.79
CA ALA A 75 6.70 -12.02 -34.71
C ALA A 75 5.49 -11.30 -35.34
N PRO A 76 4.57 -10.65 -34.60
CA PRO A 76 4.51 -10.49 -33.14
C PRO A 76 3.09 -10.71 -32.54
N ALA A 77 3.00 -10.91 -31.23
CA ALA A 77 1.82 -10.54 -30.47
C ALA A 77 2.24 -10.19 -29.03
N SER A 78 2.89 -9.03 -28.90
CA SER A 78 2.97 -8.32 -27.62
C SER A 78 1.56 -7.92 -27.21
N ALA A 79 0.95 -8.70 -26.31
CA ALA A 79 -0.14 -8.21 -25.48
C ALA A 79 0.46 -7.40 -24.33
N SER A 80 0.93 -6.20 -24.66
CA SER A 80 1.20 -5.17 -23.65
C SER A 80 -0.13 -4.73 -23.08
N ASN A 81 -0.53 -5.29 -21.94
CA ASN A 81 -1.55 -4.67 -21.10
C ASN A 81 -0.92 -3.44 -20.43
N THR A 82 -0.69 -2.38 -21.21
CA THR A 82 -0.46 -1.04 -20.70
C THR A 82 -1.79 -0.51 -20.19
N ALA A 83 -2.10 -0.86 -18.94
CA ALA A 83 -3.09 -0.12 -18.16
C ALA A 83 -2.70 1.37 -18.13
N PRO A 84 -3.67 2.30 -18.13
CA PRO A 84 -3.43 3.72 -18.34
C PRO A 84 -2.59 4.28 -17.19
N CYS A 85 -1.33 4.59 -17.49
CA CYS A 85 -0.31 5.04 -16.55
C CYS A 85 -0.66 6.39 -15.85
N GLY A 86 -1.67 7.12 -16.33
CA GLY A 86 -2.09 8.41 -15.80
C GLY A 86 -2.87 8.34 -14.47
N ASP A 87 -3.74 7.35 -14.28
CA ASP A 87 -4.61 7.31 -13.09
C ASP A 87 -3.86 6.88 -11.82
N VAL A 88 -2.90 5.98 -11.97
CA VAL A 88 -2.15 5.39 -10.86
C VAL A 88 -1.21 6.42 -10.21
N SER A 89 -0.57 7.26 -11.01
CA SER A 89 0.32 8.34 -10.53
C SER A 89 -0.47 9.43 -9.78
N VAL A 90 -1.63 9.84 -10.32
CA VAL A 90 -2.50 10.83 -9.67
C VAL A 90 -3.06 10.28 -8.35
N ALA A 91 -3.46 9.01 -8.32
CA ALA A 91 -3.93 8.35 -7.10
C ALA A 91 -2.81 8.21 -6.05
N MET A 92 -1.56 7.94 -6.46
CA MET A 92 -0.41 7.95 -5.54
C MET A 92 -0.13 9.34 -4.97
N GLN A 93 -0.17 10.37 -5.80
CA GLN A 93 0.09 11.73 -5.36
C GLN A 93 -0.96 12.20 -4.35
N LYS A 94 -2.24 11.92 -4.59
CA LYS A 94 -3.32 12.18 -3.63
C LYS A 94 -3.11 11.46 -2.29
N ARG A 95 -2.63 10.22 -2.32
CA ARG A 95 -2.32 9.46 -1.10
C ARG A 95 -1.13 10.04 -0.33
N LYS A 96 -0.06 10.41 -1.03
CA LYS A 96 1.11 11.10 -0.44
C LYS A 96 0.71 12.43 0.19
N GLU A 97 -0.14 13.20 -0.50
CA GLU A 97 -0.70 14.46 0.02
C GLU A 97 -1.54 14.23 1.29
N ALA A 98 -2.44 13.24 1.28
CA ALA A 98 -3.25 12.89 2.45
C ALA A 98 -2.39 12.48 3.66
N GLN A 99 -1.35 11.67 3.45
CA GLN A 99 -0.41 11.29 4.51
C GLN A 99 0.33 12.50 5.10
N LEU A 100 0.83 13.40 4.25
CA LEU A 100 1.50 14.62 4.70
C LEU A 100 0.57 15.54 5.49
N LEU A 101 -0.68 15.69 5.05
CA LEU A 101 -1.69 16.48 5.75
C LEU A 101 -2.05 15.86 7.12
N CYS A 102 -2.12 14.53 7.23
CA CYS A 102 -2.28 13.83 8.50
C CYS A 102 -1.13 14.15 9.47
N LEU A 103 0.12 14.07 9.00
CA LEU A 103 1.31 14.38 9.82
C LEU A 103 1.35 15.86 10.25
N GLN A 104 0.77 16.75 9.46
CA GLN A 104 0.62 18.18 9.80
C GLN A 104 -0.57 18.46 10.73
N GLY A 105 -1.36 17.45 11.11
CA GLY A 105 -2.56 17.62 11.94
C GLY A 105 -3.75 18.28 11.23
N LYS A 106 -3.73 18.37 9.90
CA LYS A 106 -4.79 19.00 9.10
C LYS A 106 -5.88 18.00 8.73
N TYR A 107 -6.55 17.43 9.73
CA TYR A 107 -7.45 16.28 9.54
C TYR A 107 -8.70 16.58 8.70
N GLU A 108 -9.20 17.81 8.72
CA GLU A 108 -10.35 18.24 7.89
C GLU A 108 -10.02 18.22 6.40
N ALA A 109 -8.82 18.69 6.03
CA ALA A 109 -8.35 18.66 4.65
C ALA A 109 -8.16 17.21 4.16
N VAL A 110 -7.67 16.32 5.03
CA VAL A 110 -7.58 14.88 4.72
C VAL A 110 -8.96 14.27 4.51
N ALA A 111 -9.90 14.55 5.42
CA ALA A 111 -11.27 14.03 5.34
C ALA A 111 -11.99 14.46 4.04
N ALA A 112 -11.64 15.62 3.48
CA ALA A 112 -12.17 16.10 2.20
C ALA A 112 -11.68 15.28 0.99
N LEU A 113 -10.51 14.62 1.09
CA LEU A 113 -9.96 13.76 0.05
C LEU A 113 -10.60 12.36 0.05
N MET A 114 -11.38 12.01 1.07
CA MET A 114 -11.95 10.68 1.28
C MET A 114 -13.44 10.61 0.93
N GLU A 115 -13.91 9.42 0.57
CA GLU A 115 -15.34 9.20 0.33
C GLU A 115 -16.18 9.43 1.60
N PRO A 116 -17.41 9.95 1.48
CA PRO A 116 -18.31 10.18 2.62
C PRO A 116 -18.69 8.91 3.40
N SER A 117 -18.62 7.75 2.73
CA SER A 117 -18.90 6.42 3.27
C SER A 117 -17.75 5.83 4.12
N SER A 118 -16.56 6.43 4.04
CA SER A 118 -15.36 5.90 4.69
C SER A 118 -15.40 6.05 6.21
N LEU A 119 -15.00 4.98 6.92
CA LEU A 119 -14.86 4.99 8.37
C LEU A 119 -13.67 5.87 8.81
N ALA A 120 -12.58 5.86 8.05
CA ALA A 120 -11.40 6.67 8.34
C ALA A 120 -11.73 8.17 8.28
N ARG A 121 -12.60 8.60 7.36
CA ARG A 121 -13.12 9.98 7.32
C ARG A 121 -13.82 10.37 8.62
N ILE A 122 -14.71 9.51 9.14
CA ILE A 122 -15.41 9.73 10.42
C ILE A 122 -14.40 9.83 11.57
N ARG A 123 -13.40 8.94 11.61
CA ARG A 123 -12.33 8.96 12.63
C ARG A 123 -11.54 10.27 12.60
N LEU A 124 -11.11 10.72 11.42
CA LEU A 124 -10.37 11.98 11.26
C LEU A 124 -11.15 13.19 11.76
N LEU A 125 -12.43 13.28 11.43
CA LEU A 125 -13.30 14.37 11.90
C LEU A 125 -13.53 14.31 13.41
N CYS A 126 -13.63 13.11 13.99
CA CYS A 126 -13.70 12.93 15.44
C CYS A 126 -12.42 13.39 16.15
N ILE A 127 -11.25 13.12 15.56
CA ILE A 127 -9.95 13.58 16.09
C ILE A 127 -9.84 15.10 15.97
N GLN A 128 -10.27 15.68 14.85
CA GLN A 128 -10.34 17.13 14.68
C GLN A 128 -11.20 17.78 15.76
N ALA A 129 -12.38 17.21 16.05
CA ALA A 129 -13.26 17.73 17.10
C ALA A 129 -12.60 17.71 18.48
N GLN A 130 -11.78 16.69 18.78
CA GLN A 130 -11.04 16.57 20.04
C GLN A 130 -9.87 17.55 20.16
N SER A 131 -9.38 18.08 19.03
CA SER A 131 -8.35 19.12 19.02
C SER A 131 -8.89 20.51 19.34
N LEU A 132 -10.21 20.70 19.34
CA LEU A 132 -10.85 21.98 19.68
C LEU A 132 -10.80 22.22 21.20
N GLU A 133 -10.50 23.46 21.59
CA GLU A 133 -10.37 23.84 23.00
C GLU A 133 -11.73 23.94 23.73
N ASP A 134 -12.80 24.24 23.00
CA ASP A 134 -14.16 24.38 23.54
C ASP A 134 -14.96 23.09 23.38
N SER A 135 -15.39 22.51 24.51
CA SER A 135 -16.25 21.32 24.54
C SER A 135 -17.60 21.54 23.85
N ALA A 136 -18.19 22.73 23.94
CA ALA A 136 -19.46 23.03 23.30
C ALA A 136 -19.29 23.13 21.77
N GLY A 137 -18.25 23.84 21.32
CA GLY A 137 -17.84 23.89 19.92
C GLY A 137 -17.49 22.51 19.34
N ALA A 138 -16.78 21.66 20.10
CA ALA A 138 -16.45 20.30 19.69
C ALA A 138 -17.70 19.41 19.55
N ALA A 139 -18.64 19.49 20.49
CA ALA A 139 -19.90 18.75 20.41
C ALA A 139 -20.77 19.23 19.23
N PHE A 140 -20.82 20.54 18.99
CA PHE A 140 -21.50 21.11 17.84
C PHE A 140 -20.88 20.62 16.53
N TYR A 141 -19.55 20.64 16.42
CA TYR A 141 -18.81 20.13 15.27
C TYR A 141 -19.10 18.65 14.98
N LEU A 142 -19.11 17.81 16.03
CA LEU A 142 -19.47 16.40 15.89
C LEU A 142 -20.90 16.23 15.37
N ALA A 143 -21.85 17.03 15.88
CA ALA A 143 -23.25 16.96 15.47
C ALA A 143 -23.48 17.44 14.03
N THR A 144 -22.72 18.44 13.55
CA THR A 144 -22.89 18.98 12.20
C THR A 144 -22.09 18.24 11.14
N HIS A 145 -20.86 17.82 11.44
CA HIS A 145 -19.95 17.24 10.45
C HIS A 145 -19.85 15.72 10.50
N VAL A 146 -20.07 15.09 11.67
CA VAL A 146 -19.88 13.64 11.84
C VAL A 146 -21.19 12.89 11.90
N ALA A 147 -22.17 13.35 12.69
CA ALA A 147 -23.44 12.66 12.87
C ALA A 147 -24.19 12.37 11.54
N PRO A 148 -24.21 13.27 10.54
CA PRO A 148 -24.86 13.00 9.26
C PRO A 148 -24.17 11.90 8.43
N LEU A 149 -22.88 11.62 8.68
CA LEU A 149 -22.09 10.65 7.92
C LEU A 149 -22.24 9.22 8.46
N VAL A 150 -22.51 9.07 9.77
CA VAL A 150 -22.59 7.76 10.44
C VAL A 150 -23.57 6.78 9.76
N PRO A 151 -24.79 7.17 9.36
CA PRO A 151 -25.74 6.24 8.73
C PRO A 151 -25.33 5.77 7.34
N PHE A 152 -24.47 6.52 6.64
CA PHE A 152 -24.03 6.23 5.27
C PHE A 152 -22.64 5.57 5.22
N CYS A 153 -22.08 5.23 6.37
CA CYS A 153 -20.80 4.55 6.46
C CYS A 153 -20.89 3.10 5.97
N THR A 154 -19.79 2.57 5.43
CA THR A 154 -19.64 1.15 5.09
C THR A 154 -19.90 0.22 6.28
N ASP A 155 -19.51 0.64 7.48
CA ASP A 155 -19.85 0.00 8.76
C ASP A 155 -20.52 1.01 9.71
N PRO A 156 -21.87 1.11 9.68
CA PRO A 156 -22.62 2.04 10.54
C PRO A 156 -22.46 1.73 12.03
N ALA A 157 -22.26 0.46 12.40
CA ALA A 157 -22.11 0.06 13.80
C ALA A 157 -20.77 0.55 14.36
N MET A 158 -19.69 0.39 13.59
CA MET A 158 -18.38 0.91 13.96
C MET A 158 -18.34 2.44 13.91
N GLY A 159 -18.94 3.06 12.88
CA GLY A 159 -19.08 4.51 12.78
C GLY A 159 -19.79 5.11 14.00
N HIS A 160 -20.88 4.49 14.46
CA HIS A 160 -21.61 4.90 15.65
C HIS A 160 -20.79 4.74 16.93
N ARG A 161 -20.01 3.64 17.07
CA ARG A 161 -19.09 3.45 18.20
C ARG A 161 -18.02 4.53 18.25
N VAL A 162 -17.41 4.86 17.11
CA VAL A 162 -16.40 5.92 17.02
C VAL A 162 -17.00 7.29 17.36
N TYR A 163 -18.18 7.60 16.82
CA TYR A 163 -18.89 8.85 17.11
C TYR A 163 -19.24 8.98 18.59
N THR A 164 -19.84 7.95 19.19
CA THR A 164 -20.25 7.97 20.61
C THR A 164 -19.04 8.02 21.55
N ALA A 165 -17.95 7.31 21.21
CA ALA A 165 -16.70 7.41 21.95
C ALA A 165 -16.14 8.84 21.91
N ALA A 166 -16.08 9.46 20.73
CA ALA A 166 -15.61 10.83 20.58
C ALA A 166 -16.50 11.83 21.35
N LEU A 167 -17.82 11.69 21.26
CA LEU A 167 -18.76 12.53 22.00
C LEU A 167 -18.58 12.37 23.52
N SER A 168 -18.42 11.14 24.01
CA SER A 168 -18.19 10.88 25.43
C SER A 168 -16.88 11.51 25.93
N ASN A 169 -15.81 11.47 25.12
CA ASN A 169 -14.53 12.10 25.46
C ASN A 169 -14.62 13.64 25.49
N VAL A 170 -15.41 14.25 24.60
CA VAL A 170 -15.62 15.70 24.55
C VAL A 170 -16.47 16.18 25.74
N LEU A 171 -17.53 15.44 26.10
CA LEU A 171 -18.45 15.81 27.18
C LEU A 171 -17.93 15.42 28.57
N SER A 172 -17.01 14.47 28.65
CA SER A 172 -16.41 13.99 29.90
C SER A 172 -14.92 13.73 29.66
N PRO A 173 -14.05 14.75 29.79
CA PRO A 173 -12.61 14.63 29.54
C PRO A 173 -11.85 13.85 30.63
N SER A 174 -12.50 12.86 31.26
CA SER A 174 -12.00 12.09 32.40
C SER A 174 -11.03 10.97 32.04
N ARG A 175 -10.60 10.87 30.78
CA ARG A 175 -9.63 9.88 30.33
C ARG A 175 -8.40 10.58 29.80
N GLU A 176 -7.25 10.10 30.24
CA GLU A 176 -5.94 10.34 29.63
C GLU A 176 -6.10 10.46 28.12
N ARG A 177 -5.78 11.63 27.57
CA ARG A 177 -5.75 11.84 26.12
C ARG A 177 -4.79 10.80 25.57
N SER A 178 -5.32 9.73 24.98
CA SER A 178 -4.50 8.70 24.37
C SER A 178 -3.60 9.40 23.37
N ILE A 179 -2.27 9.24 23.54
CA ILE A 179 -1.30 9.80 22.61
C ILE A 179 -1.69 9.30 21.23
N LEU A 180 -2.10 10.22 20.37
CA LEU A 180 -2.52 9.89 19.02
C LEU A 180 -1.27 9.51 18.22
N ASP A 181 -1.14 8.23 17.88
CA ASP A 181 -0.12 7.79 16.94
C ASP A 181 -0.47 8.28 15.54
N THR A 182 0.10 9.44 15.19
CA THR A 182 -0.17 10.12 13.93
C THR A 182 0.39 9.33 12.74
N GLU A 183 1.42 8.51 12.95
CA GLU A 183 1.99 7.65 11.91
C GLU A 183 1.11 6.43 11.63
N MET A 184 0.50 5.86 12.67
CA MET A 184 -0.50 4.80 12.51
C MET A 184 -1.74 5.32 11.78
N LEU A 185 -2.21 6.53 12.14
CA LEU A 185 -3.34 7.19 11.48
C LEU A 185 -3.05 7.48 9.99
N ALA A 186 -1.86 8.00 9.67
CA ALA A 186 -1.47 8.25 8.28
C ALA A 186 -1.39 6.95 7.45
N ARG A 187 -1.00 5.83 8.07
CA ARG A 187 -1.06 4.49 7.44
C ARG A 187 -2.49 4.05 7.18
N GLU A 188 -3.38 4.16 8.16
CA GLU A 188 -4.80 3.81 8.01
C GLU A 188 -5.47 4.60 6.87
N VAL A 189 -5.22 5.91 6.82
CA VAL A 189 -5.75 6.78 5.75
C VAL A 189 -5.25 6.37 4.37
N ASN A 190 -3.96 6.04 4.26
CA ASN A 190 -3.40 5.57 3.00
C ASN A 190 -4.01 4.24 2.55
N ASP A 191 -4.22 3.31 3.48
CA ASP A 191 -4.80 2.00 3.17
C ASP A 191 -6.26 2.13 2.72
N GLU A 192 -7.03 3.00 3.39
CA GLU A 192 -8.41 3.30 2.99
C GLU A 192 -8.49 3.94 1.59
N LEU A 193 -7.61 4.91 1.29
CA LEU A 193 -7.51 5.52 -0.05
C LEU A 193 -6.98 4.56 -1.11
N CYS A 194 -6.23 3.52 -0.72
CA CYS A 194 -5.73 2.49 -1.62
C CYS A 194 -6.82 1.45 -1.96
N GLY A 195 -7.82 1.29 -1.09
CA GLY A 195 -8.95 0.39 -1.27
C GLY A 195 -8.62 -1.09 -0.96
N PRO A 196 -9.65 -1.90 -0.68
CA PRO A 196 -9.50 -3.28 -0.20
C PRO A 196 -8.93 -4.26 -1.23
N GLU A 197 -9.06 -3.96 -2.52
CA GLU A 197 -8.64 -4.85 -3.62
C GLU A 197 -7.13 -4.81 -3.89
N HIS A 198 -6.42 -3.84 -3.33
CA HIS A 198 -4.99 -3.66 -3.56
C HIS A 198 -4.16 -4.16 -2.36
N ARG A 199 -4.15 -5.47 -2.04
CA ARG A 199 -3.21 -6.04 -1.04
C ARG A 199 -1.84 -6.46 -1.60
N SER A 200 -0.77 -5.98 -0.96
CA SER A 200 0.62 -6.47 -1.03
C SER A 200 0.80 -7.95 -1.35
N ALA A 201 1.22 -8.40 -2.54
CA ALA A 201 1.73 -9.79 -2.63
C ALA A 201 2.91 -9.97 -1.65
N LEU A 202 3.79 -8.97 -1.60
CA LEU A 202 4.91 -8.86 -0.66
C LEU A 202 4.44 -8.74 0.81
N HIS A 203 3.36 -8.01 1.08
CA HIS A 203 2.77 -7.89 2.43
C HIS A 203 2.15 -9.21 2.90
N VAL A 204 1.52 -9.97 1.98
CA VAL A 204 1.00 -11.30 2.27
C VAL A 204 2.14 -12.24 2.59
N LEU A 205 3.22 -12.24 1.81
CA LEU A 205 4.41 -13.05 2.10
C LEU A 205 5.07 -12.67 3.44
N PHE A 206 5.23 -11.38 3.73
CA PHE A 206 5.78 -10.94 5.03
C PHE A 206 4.93 -11.41 6.22
N ASN A 207 3.60 -11.29 6.12
CA ASN A 207 2.71 -11.83 7.13
C ASN A 207 2.88 -13.35 7.24
N TRP A 208 2.98 -14.07 6.12
CA TRP A 208 3.12 -15.52 6.11
C TRP A 208 4.44 -15.99 6.76
N VAL A 209 5.54 -15.30 6.49
CA VAL A 209 6.85 -15.54 7.13
C VAL A 209 6.76 -15.26 8.63
N TYR A 210 6.13 -14.15 9.04
CA TYR A 210 5.91 -13.84 10.46
C TYR A 210 5.11 -14.95 11.17
N TRP A 211 4.06 -15.47 10.53
CA TRP A 211 3.30 -16.61 11.08
C TRP A 211 4.15 -17.88 11.20
N GLN A 212 5.01 -18.17 10.23
CA GLN A 212 5.94 -19.30 10.32
C GLN A 212 6.94 -19.13 11.47
N GLU A 213 7.54 -17.96 11.63
CA GLU A 213 8.48 -17.68 12.74
C GLU A 213 7.79 -17.79 14.11
N ALA A 214 6.56 -17.27 14.22
CA ALA A 214 5.76 -17.39 15.43
C ALA A 214 5.44 -18.86 15.78
N LEU A 215 5.13 -19.69 14.78
CA LEU A 215 4.87 -21.12 14.93
C LEU A 215 6.12 -21.93 15.31
N HIS A 216 7.32 -21.53 14.88
CA HIS A 216 8.58 -22.17 15.27
C HIS A 216 9.11 -21.72 16.65
N SER A 217 8.53 -20.66 17.23
CA SER A 217 8.88 -20.14 18.56
C SER A 217 8.07 -20.75 19.71
N VAL A 218 7.15 -21.66 19.40
CA VAL A 218 6.32 -22.44 20.34
C VAL A 218 6.87 -23.86 20.43
#